data_AF-A0A6I2VX21-F1
#
_entry.id   AF-A0A6I2VX21-F1
#
_cell.length_a   1.000
_cell.length_b   1.000
_cell.length_c   1.000
_cell.angle_alpha   90.00
_cell.angle_beta   90.00
_cell.angle_gamma   90.00
#
_symmetry.space_group_name_H-M   'P 1'
#
loop_
_entity.id
_entity.type
_entity.pdbx_description
1 polymer ?
#
loop_
_entity_poly.entity_id
_entity_poly.type
_entity_poly.pdbx_seq_one_letter_code
_entity_poly.pdbx_strand_id
1 'polypeptide(L)'
;PLDATTQGTGELIDKALNEGAKKIIVCLGGSATTDGGLGALRAISTPARLRAVEFLVACDVDTYFTDAAKVFAPQKGASKSQVTMLTGRLERLAQMYESEYGIAVNDIPGSGAAGGLAGALAALGATLMPGFDIVAEEVEFYDAIRATDLVITGEGLLDETSFDGKVVGSVHEYTQNSKTKMAVIAGDVDIDMSSYTDIDVMNLTAQFGAELSMQQVLRCVEDATRLYLQKK
;
A
#
# COMPACT_ATOMS: atom_id res chain seq x y z
N PRO A 1 -13.92 13.00 9.49
CA PRO A 1 -13.15 12.01 10.27
C PRO A 1 -13.55 11.81 11.75
N LEU A 2 -14.22 12.76 12.42
CA LEU A 2 -14.51 12.66 13.87
C LEU A 2 -15.41 11.47 14.25
N ASP A 3 -16.45 11.23 13.45
CA ASP A 3 -17.47 10.19 13.67
C ASP A 3 -17.29 8.98 12.74
N ALA A 4 -16.36 9.07 11.78
CA ALA A 4 -16.05 7.97 10.88
C ALA A 4 -15.40 6.82 11.65
N THR A 5 -15.87 5.59 11.41
CA THR A 5 -15.48 4.39 12.15
C THR A 5 -14.87 3.33 11.25
N THR A 6 -13.90 2.59 11.77
CA THR A 6 -13.29 1.41 11.15
C THR A 6 -14.08 0.12 11.41
N GLN A 7 -15.25 0.21 12.06
CA GLN A 7 -16.09 -0.94 12.43
C GLN A 7 -16.33 -1.91 11.26
N GLY A 8 -16.72 -1.42 10.08
CA GLY A 8 -16.97 -2.28 8.92
C GLY A 8 -15.75 -3.09 8.49
N THR A 9 -14.53 -2.56 8.64
CA THR A 9 -13.30 -3.31 8.38
C THR A 9 -13.14 -4.46 9.39
N GLY A 10 -13.40 -4.21 10.67
CA GLY A 10 -13.36 -5.27 11.68
C GLY A 10 -14.44 -6.34 11.48
N GLU A 11 -15.63 -5.96 11.02
CA GLU A 11 -16.70 -6.92 10.68
C GLU A 11 -16.29 -7.84 9.51
N LEU A 12 -15.60 -7.30 8.50
CA LEU A 12 -15.07 -8.10 7.40
C LEU A 12 -13.95 -9.05 7.86
N ILE A 13 -13.06 -8.59 8.74
CA ILE A 13 -12.00 -9.42 9.33
C ILE A 13 -12.62 -10.55 10.17
N ASP A 14 -13.60 -10.24 11.03
CA ASP A 14 -14.30 -11.24 11.85
C ASP A 14 -15.03 -12.27 10.99
N LYS A 15 -15.68 -11.82 9.91
CA LYS A 15 -16.31 -12.71 8.94
C LYS A 15 -15.30 -13.64 8.28
N ALA A 16 -14.17 -13.13 7.80
CA ALA A 16 -13.12 -13.95 7.20
C ALA A 16 -12.59 -15.01 8.18
N LEU A 17 -12.39 -14.63 9.45
CA LEU A 17 -12.05 -15.58 10.52
C LEU A 17 -13.12 -16.66 10.69
N ASN A 18 -14.39 -16.28 10.73
CA ASN A 18 -15.51 -17.20 10.90
C ASN A 18 -15.67 -18.18 9.73
N GLU A 19 -15.30 -17.74 8.52
CA GLU A 19 -15.22 -18.60 7.33
C GLU A 19 -13.97 -19.50 7.29
N GLY A 20 -13.08 -19.37 8.28
CA GLY A 20 -11.93 -20.26 8.46
C GLY A 20 -10.67 -19.83 7.71
N ALA A 21 -10.56 -18.55 7.34
CA ALA A 21 -9.38 -17.99 6.69
C ALA A 21 -8.10 -18.33 7.46
N LYS A 22 -7.06 -18.73 6.72
CA LYS A 22 -5.72 -19.04 7.24
C LYS A 22 -4.73 -17.91 7.05
N LYS A 23 -5.01 -17.04 6.08
CA LYS A 23 -4.30 -15.80 5.79
C LYS A 23 -5.34 -14.70 5.60
N ILE A 24 -5.08 -13.53 6.19
CA ILE A 24 -5.89 -12.32 6.02
C ILE A 24 -4.93 -11.19 5.69
N ILE A 25 -5.13 -10.57 4.53
CA ILE A 25 -4.37 -9.40 4.09
C ILE A 25 -5.32 -8.20 4.12
N VAL A 26 -4.95 -7.14 4.84
CA VAL A 26 -5.71 -5.90 4.90
C VAL A 26 -4.94 -4.80 4.21
N CYS A 27 -5.48 -4.31 3.09
CA CYS A 27 -4.88 -3.21 2.35
C CYS A 27 -5.36 -1.87 2.89
N LEU A 28 -4.42 -1.01 3.33
CA LEU A 28 -4.73 0.30 3.86
C LEU A 28 -4.56 1.37 2.77
N GLY A 29 -5.64 2.07 2.45
CA GLY A 29 -5.61 3.15 1.46
C GLY A 29 -6.91 3.94 1.47
N GLY A 30 -6.85 5.22 1.10
CA GLY A 30 -8.06 6.04 0.89
C GLY A 30 -9.00 6.20 2.10
N SER A 31 -8.52 5.98 3.33
CA SER A 31 -9.37 5.99 4.53
C SER A 31 -10.03 7.35 4.80
N ALA A 32 -11.27 7.34 5.30
CA ALA A 32 -11.97 8.52 5.82
C ALA A 32 -11.88 8.66 7.37
N THR A 33 -11.33 7.65 8.03
CA THR A 33 -11.36 7.43 9.49
C THR A 33 -10.13 8.00 10.19
N THR A 34 -10.31 8.46 11.43
CA THR A 34 -9.22 8.74 12.39
C THR A 34 -9.68 8.33 13.79
N ASP A 35 -10.16 7.10 13.90
CA ASP A 35 -10.67 6.51 15.15
C ASP A 35 -9.61 5.65 15.86
N GLY A 36 -8.38 5.62 15.34
CA GLY A 36 -7.28 4.82 15.88
C GLY A 36 -7.52 3.31 15.76
N GLY A 37 -8.37 2.87 14.83
CA GLY A 37 -8.73 1.46 14.64
C GLY A 37 -9.62 0.86 15.73
N LEU A 38 -10.10 1.67 16.68
CA LEU A 38 -10.92 1.22 17.79
C LEU A 38 -12.24 0.57 17.30
N GLY A 39 -12.82 1.10 16.21
CA GLY A 39 -14.02 0.52 15.61
C GLY A 39 -13.77 -0.92 15.13
N ALA A 40 -12.69 -1.14 14.37
CA ALA A 40 -12.32 -2.46 13.88
C ALA A 40 -12.03 -3.44 15.03
N LEU A 41 -11.26 -3.01 16.02
CA LEU A 41 -10.92 -3.82 17.19
C LEU A 41 -12.16 -4.29 17.95
N ARG A 42 -13.16 -3.41 18.12
CA ARG A 42 -14.42 -3.74 18.80
C ARG A 42 -15.34 -4.67 18.00
N ALA A 43 -15.23 -4.64 16.68
CA ALA A 43 -16.05 -5.48 15.80
C ALA A 43 -15.55 -6.93 15.72
N ILE A 44 -14.26 -7.16 15.99
CA ILE A 44 -13.67 -8.49 15.99
C ILE A 44 -14.05 -9.20 17.30
N SER A 45 -14.93 -10.19 17.21
CA SER A 45 -15.52 -10.89 18.34
C SER A 45 -14.55 -11.82 19.05
N THR A 46 -13.58 -12.37 18.31
CA THR A 46 -12.63 -13.38 18.79
C THR A 46 -11.18 -13.04 18.43
N PRO A 47 -10.62 -11.92 18.93
CA PRO A 47 -9.29 -11.44 18.51
C PRO A 47 -8.16 -12.45 18.77
N ALA A 48 -8.31 -13.30 19.80
CA ALA A 48 -7.34 -14.36 20.10
C ALA A 48 -7.12 -15.33 18.93
N ARG A 49 -8.11 -15.52 18.04
CA ARG A 49 -8.00 -16.39 16.86
C ARG A 49 -7.09 -15.82 15.78
N LEU A 50 -6.87 -14.51 15.75
CA LEU A 50 -5.95 -13.87 14.80
C LEU A 50 -4.52 -14.37 14.97
N ARG A 51 -4.12 -14.83 16.17
CA ARG A 51 -2.79 -15.40 16.42
C ARG A 51 -2.53 -16.72 15.69
N ALA A 52 -3.57 -17.39 15.20
CA ALA A 52 -3.47 -18.63 14.44
C ALA A 52 -3.64 -18.41 12.92
N VAL A 53 -3.69 -17.15 12.50
CA VAL A 53 -3.87 -16.73 11.10
C VAL A 53 -2.65 -15.91 10.72
N GLU A 54 -2.18 -16.08 9.51
CA GLU A 54 -1.20 -15.16 8.93
C GLU A 54 -1.90 -13.84 8.66
N PHE A 55 -1.66 -12.85 9.52
CA PHE A 55 -2.37 -11.58 9.50
C PHE A 55 -1.46 -10.44 9.05
N LEU A 56 -1.65 -9.99 7.81
CA LEU A 56 -0.79 -9.00 7.16
C LEU A 56 -1.56 -7.72 6.88
N VAL A 57 -0.86 -6.59 6.98
CA VAL A 57 -1.38 -5.26 6.69
C VAL A 57 -0.45 -4.59 5.68
N ALA A 58 -0.98 -4.29 4.49
CA ALA A 58 -0.24 -3.53 3.48
C ALA A 58 -0.17 -2.06 3.90
N CYS A 59 1.04 -1.56 4.12
CA CYS A 59 1.30 -0.22 4.64
C CYS A 59 2.53 0.40 3.98
N ASP A 60 2.31 1.39 3.12
CA ASP A 60 3.36 2.07 2.34
C ASP A 60 3.74 3.44 2.92
N VAL A 61 3.45 3.69 4.20
CA VAL A 61 3.81 4.95 4.88
C VAL A 61 4.43 4.65 6.23
N ASP A 62 5.37 5.49 6.66
CA ASP A 62 6.07 5.33 7.96
C ASP A 62 5.44 6.14 9.10
N THR A 63 4.32 6.82 8.85
CA THR A 63 3.69 7.70 9.85
C THR A 63 3.34 6.91 11.13
N TYR A 64 3.85 7.37 12.27
CA TYR A 64 3.57 6.78 13.59
C TYR A 64 2.14 7.05 14.06
N PHE A 65 1.66 6.21 14.98
CA PHE A 65 0.26 6.18 15.43
C PHE A 65 -0.28 7.55 15.86
N THR A 66 0.39 8.26 16.77
CA THR A 66 -0.06 9.57 17.27
C THR A 66 0.05 10.71 16.26
N ASP A 67 0.91 10.57 15.25
CA ASP A 67 1.07 11.58 14.21
C ASP A 67 0.03 11.46 13.09
N ALA A 68 -0.69 10.34 13.02
CA ALA A 68 -1.73 10.10 12.02
C ALA A 68 -2.77 11.22 11.92
N ALA A 69 -3.17 11.79 13.05
CA ALA A 69 -4.13 12.91 13.08
C ALA A 69 -3.54 14.18 12.44
N LYS A 70 -2.27 14.48 12.69
CA LYS A 70 -1.61 15.68 12.15
C LYS A 70 -1.40 15.57 10.65
N VAL A 71 -0.98 14.39 10.18
CA VAL A 71 -0.65 14.15 8.77
C VAL A 71 -1.90 13.95 7.93
N PHE A 72 -2.82 13.07 8.34
CA PHE A 72 -3.90 12.60 7.46
C PHE A 72 -5.28 13.13 7.78
N ALA A 73 -5.54 13.72 8.95
CA ALA A 73 -6.88 14.24 9.23
C ALA A 73 -7.26 15.52 8.43
N PRO A 74 -6.34 16.44 8.09
CA PRO A 74 -6.68 17.63 7.30
C PRO A 74 -7.29 17.29 5.93
N GLN A 75 -6.68 16.35 5.20
CA GLN A 75 -7.21 15.86 3.91
C GLN A 75 -8.55 15.09 4.04
N LYS A 76 -8.91 14.67 5.26
CA LYS A 76 -10.21 14.06 5.59
C LYS A 76 -11.24 15.10 6.07
N GLY A 77 -10.94 16.40 5.93
CA GLY A 77 -11.82 17.51 6.28
C GLY A 77 -11.75 17.97 7.74
N ALA A 78 -10.71 17.61 8.50
CA ALA A 78 -10.55 18.08 9.88
C ALA A 78 -10.03 19.52 9.95
N SER A 79 -10.63 20.35 10.82
CA SER A 79 -10.08 21.66 11.20
C SER A 79 -8.89 21.51 12.15
N LYS A 80 -8.12 22.60 12.36
CA LYS A 80 -6.97 22.58 13.28
C LYS A 80 -7.34 22.15 14.71
N SER A 81 -8.48 22.63 15.23
CA SER A 81 -8.94 22.24 16.58
C SER A 81 -9.37 20.78 16.63
N GLN A 82 -9.96 20.26 15.55
CA GLN A 82 -10.32 18.85 15.42
C GLN A 82 -9.08 17.96 15.33
N VAL A 83 -8.03 18.41 14.63
CA VAL A 83 -6.73 17.71 14.60
C VAL A 83 -6.17 17.59 16.03
N THR A 84 -6.12 18.68 16.80
CA THR A 84 -5.66 18.62 18.21
C THR A 84 -6.48 17.63 19.04
N MET A 85 -7.81 17.64 18.89
CA MET A 85 -8.69 16.70 19.58
C MET A 85 -8.43 15.24 19.17
N LEU A 86 -8.23 14.99 17.87
CA LEU A 86 -7.94 13.66 17.33
C LEU A 86 -6.57 13.16 17.80
N THR A 87 -5.55 14.01 17.84
CA THR A 87 -4.23 13.66 18.40
C THR A 87 -4.37 13.19 19.85
N GLY A 88 -5.06 13.95 20.71
CA GLY A 88 -5.29 13.53 22.10
C GLY A 88 -6.20 12.30 22.25
N ARG A 89 -7.01 11.96 21.23
CA ARG A 89 -7.71 10.66 21.16
C ARG A 89 -6.71 9.54 20.88
N LEU A 90 -5.85 9.69 19.87
CA LEU A 90 -4.85 8.68 19.51
C LEU A 90 -3.83 8.45 20.63
N GLU A 91 -3.38 9.48 21.33
CA GLU A 91 -2.49 9.33 22.50
C GLU A 91 -3.09 8.43 23.60
N ARG A 92 -4.39 8.59 23.89
CA ARG A 92 -5.10 7.74 24.85
C ARG A 92 -5.28 6.31 24.34
N LEU A 93 -5.51 6.13 23.04
CA LEU A 93 -5.62 4.80 22.44
C LEU A 93 -4.27 4.06 22.43
N ALA A 94 -3.16 4.77 22.19
CA ALA A 94 -1.83 4.18 22.26
C ALA A 94 -1.54 3.62 23.66
N GLN A 95 -1.87 4.38 24.72
CA GLN A 95 -1.75 3.92 26.10
C GLN A 95 -2.65 2.71 26.39
N MET A 96 -3.88 2.71 25.87
CA MET A 96 -4.78 1.57 26.00
C MET A 96 -4.18 0.32 25.34
N TYR A 97 -3.70 0.42 24.10
CA TYR A 97 -3.11 -0.71 23.37
C TYR A 97 -1.88 -1.28 24.06
N GLU A 98 -1.03 -0.42 24.61
CA GLU A 98 0.11 -0.86 25.40
C GLU A 98 -0.34 -1.58 26.68
N SER A 99 -1.32 -1.03 27.40
CA SER A 99 -1.79 -1.60 28.67
C SER A 99 -2.59 -2.90 28.52
N GLU A 100 -3.44 -3.02 27.49
CA GLU A 100 -4.35 -4.16 27.30
C GLU A 100 -3.76 -5.26 26.42
N TYR A 101 -2.93 -4.89 25.43
CA TYR A 101 -2.39 -5.83 24.44
C TYR A 101 -0.86 -6.01 24.58
N GLY A 102 -0.20 -5.18 25.38
CA GLY A 102 1.26 -5.23 25.55
C GLY A 102 2.03 -4.69 24.34
N ILE A 103 1.37 -3.93 23.46
CA ILE A 103 1.97 -3.45 22.20
C ILE A 103 2.04 -1.92 22.22
N ALA A 104 3.26 -1.39 22.24
CA ALA A 104 3.54 0.04 22.10
C ALA A 104 3.40 0.46 20.64
N VAL A 105 2.16 0.70 20.19
CA VAL A 105 1.88 1.03 18.78
C VAL A 105 2.60 2.30 18.29
N ASN A 106 2.95 3.21 19.19
CA ASN A 106 3.72 4.42 18.86
C ASN A 106 5.15 4.13 18.40
N ASP A 107 5.69 2.94 18.69
CA ASP A 107 7.06 2.56 18.32
C ASP A 107 7.11 1.77 17.01
N ILE A 108 5.94 1.51 16.41
CA ILE A 108 5.81 0.75 15.17
C ILE A 108 5.73 1.74 13.99
N PRO A 109 6.72 1.78 13.09
CA PRO A 109 6.63 2.55 11.85
C PRO A 109 5.38 2.18 11.06
N GLY A 110 4.69 3.20 10.52
CA GLY A 110 3.46 3.00 9.74
C GLY A 110 2.20 2.67 10.53
N SER A 111 2.28 2.53 11.85
CA SER A 111 1.12 2.30 12.73
C SER A 111 0.03 3.38 12.62
N GLY A 112 0.37 4.58 12.16
CA GLY A 112 -0.56 5.68 11.90
C GLY A 112 -1.33 5.57 10.59
N ALA A 113 -0.98 4.61 9.71
CA ALA A 113 -1.68 4.41 8.45
C ALA A 113 -3.19 4.18 8.65
N ALA A 114 -3.96 4.67 7.67
CA ALA A 114 -5.42 4.69 7.71
C ALA A 114 -6.03 5.32 8.99
N GLY A 115 -5.37 6.32 9.58
CA GLY A 115 -5.87 7.01 10.78
C GLY A 115 -5.71 6.20 12.07
N GLY A 116 -4.67 5.37 12.14
CA GLY A 116 -4.34 4.50 13.27
C GLY A 116 -4.98 3.11 13.20
N LEU A 117 -5.64 2.75 12.10
CA LEU A 117 -6.13 1.39 11.91
C LEU A 117 -4.98 0.38 11.90
N ALA A 118 -3.87 0.71 11.24
CA ALA A 118 -2.69 -0.15 11.17
C ALA A 118 -2.17 -0.54 12.56
N GLY A 119 -2.02 0.46 13.45
CA GLY A 119 -1.58 0.22 14.83
C GLY A 119 -2.56 -0.63 15.64
N ALA A 120 -3.87 -0.45 15.47
CA ALA A 120 -4.84 -1.33 16.14
C ALA A 120 -4.74 -2.77 15.65
N LEU A 121 -4.59 -3.00 14.34
CA LEU A 121 -4.42 -4.34 13.79
C LEU A 121 -3.07 -4.94 14.23
N ALA A 122 -2.01 -4.14 14.32
CA ALA A 122 -0.72 -4.56 14.88
C ALA A 122 -0.86 -4.98 16.35
N ALA A 123 -1.63 -4.24 17.15
CA ALA A 123 -1.95 -4.62 18.53
C ALA A 123 -2.71 -5.95 18.63
N LEU A 124 -3.45 -6.32 17.58
CA LEU A 124 -4.11 -7.63 17.44
C LEU A 124 -3.21 -8.72 16.83
N GLY A 125 -1.93 -8.43 16.58
CA GLY A 125 -0.93 -9.37 16.08
C GLY A 125 -0.70 -9.33 14.57
N ALA A 126 -1.21 -8.30 13.87
CA ALA A 126 -0.89 -8.14 12.46
C ALA A 126 0.56 -7.70 12.24
N THR A 127 1.15 -8.14 11.13
CA THR A 127 2.45 -7.64 10.66
C THR A 127 2.23 -6.59 9.58
N LEU A 128 2.84 -5.42 9.75
CA LEU A 128 2.83 -4.34 8.75
C LEU A 128 3.97 -4.59 7.77
N MET A 129 3.65 -4.61 6.48
CA MET A 129 4.63 -4.81 5.42
C MET A 129 4.31 -3.88 4.23
N PRO A 130 5.31 -3.52 3.42
CA PRO A 130 5.07 -2.85 2.14
C PRO A 130 4.08 -3.63 1.28
N GLY A 131 3.15 -2.94 0.65
CA GLY A 131 2.11 -3.56 -0.17
C GLY A 131 2.68 -4.32 -1.37
N PHE A 132 3.75 -3.79 -1.96
CA PHE A 132 4.46 -4.47 -3.04
C PHE A 132 4.95 -5.85 -2.61
N ASP A 133 5.63 -5.93 -1.45
CA ASP A 133 6.23 -7.19 -0.99
C ASP A 133 5.17 -8.26 -0.69
N ILE A 134 4.04 -7.86 -0.11
CA ILE A 134 2.91 -8.79 0.10
C ILE A 134 2.43 -9.36 -1.24
N VAL A 135 2.21 -8.51 -2.24
CA VAL A 135 1.73 -8.97 -3.55
C VAL A 135 2.81 -9.81 -4.25
N ALA A 136 4.08 -9.41 -4.16
CA ALA A 136 5.20 -10.10 -4.76
C ALA A 136 5.37 -11.52 -4.20
N GLU A 137 5.18 -11.70 -2.89
CA GLU A 137 5.17 -13.02 -2.26
C GLU A 137 3.99 -13.87 -2.74
N GLU A 138 2.77 -13.30 -2.76
CA GLU A 138 1.55 -14.03 -3.18
C GLU A 138 1.60 -14.51 -4.64
N VAL A 139 2.34 -13.83 -5.51
CA VAL A 139 2.46 -14.18 -6.94
C VAL A 139 3.81 -14.82 -7.30
N GLU A 140 4.59 -15.24 -6.29
CA GLU A 140 5.91 -15.86 -6.47
C GLU A 140 6.87 -15.01 -7.34
N PHE A 141 6.73 -13.68 -7.27
CA PHE A 141 7.42 -12.73 -8.14
C PHE A 141 8.93 -12.89 -8.11
N TYR A 142 9.50 -13.11 -6.91
CA TYR A 142 10.95 -13.22 -6.72
C TYR A 142 11.57 -14.43 -7.42
N ASP A 143 10.83 -15.52 -7.57
CA ASP A 143 11.29 -16.68 -8.33
C ASP A 143 11.13 -16.46 -9.84
N ALA A 144 9.99 -15.88 -10.24
CA ALA A 144 9.71 -15.56 -11.63
C ALA A 144 10.74 -14.61 -12.25
N ILE A 145 11.11 -13.53 -11.55
CA ILE A 145 12.07 -12.55 -12.06
C ILE A 145 13.47 -13.14 -12.23
N ARG A 146 13.92 -13.99 -11.29
CA ARG A 146 15.23 -14.66 -11.37
C ARG A 146 15.38 -15.57 -12.59
N ALA A 147 14.28 -16.14 -13.06
CA ALA A 147 14.26 -17.05 -14.20
C ALA A 147 14.07 -16.34 -15.56
N THR A 148 14.05 -15.01 -15.59
CA THR A 148 13.62 -14.24 -16.76
C THR A 148 14.72 -13.30 -17.29
N ASP A 149 14.82 -13.18 -18.62
CA ASP A 149 15.78 -12.29 -19.29
C ASP A 149 15.31 -10.83 -19.41
N LEU A 150 13.98 -10.62 -19.40
CA LEU A 150 13.32 -9.32 -19.58
C LEU A 150 12.02 -9.24 -18.75
N VAL A 151 11.89 -8.22 -17.93
CA VAL A 151 10.64 -7.84 -17.26
C VAL A 151 10.05 -6.61 -17.95
N ILE A 152 8.76 -6.66 -18.25
CA ILE A 152 7.97 -5.52 -18.70
C ILE A 152 6.96 -5.20 -17.60
N THR A 153 7.03 -4.00 -17.05
CA THR A 153 6.10 -3.47 -16.03
C THR A 153 5.47 -2.16 -16.54
N GLY A 154 4.62 -1.53 -15.73
CA GLY A 154 3.97 -0.29 -16.12
C GLY A 154 3.10 0.32 -15.04
N GLU A 155 2.76 1.58 -15.23
CA GLU A 155 1.78 2.31 -14.42
C GLU A 155 1.13 3.44 -15.24
N GLY A 156 0.13 4.10 -14.67
CA GLY A 156 -0.61 5.15 -15.36
C GLY A 156 0.24 6.41 -15.61
N LEU A 157 1.00 6.84 -14.62
CA LEU A 157 1.88 8.00 -14.68
C LEU A 157 3.20 7.62 -14.03
N LEU A 158 4.28 7.70 -14.80
CA LEU A 158 5.64 7.52 -14.30
C LEU A 158 6.17 8.87 -13.80
N ASP A 159 6.26 9.06 -12.49
CA ASP A 159 6.70 10.31 -11.83
C ASP A 159 7.74 10.03 -10.74
N GLU A 160 8.20 11.04 -9.99
CA GLU A 160 9.19 10.86 -8.92
C GLU A 160 8.75 9.84 -7.85
N THR A 161 7.45 9.73 -7.58
CA THR A 161 6.91 8.81 -6.57
C THR A 161 6.83 7.37 -7.05
N SER A 162 6.93 7.13 -8.37
CA SER A 162 7.00 5.80 -8.98
C SER A 162 8.19 4.97 -8.50
N PHE A 163 9.26 5.64 -8.08
CA PHE A 163 10.48 5.02 -7.57
C PHE A 163 10.55 5.02 -6.04
N ASP A 164 9.48 5.45 -5.35
CA ASP A 164 9.39 5.52 -3.89
C ASP A 164 8.40 4.47 -3.37
N GLY A 165 8.83 3.20 -3.33
CA GLY A 165 8.04 2.09 -2.80
C GLY A 165 6.85 1.64 -3.67
N LYS A 166 6.73 2.15 -4.90
CA LYS A 166 5.72 1.72 -5.88
C LYS A 166 6.24 0.60 -6.80
N VAL A 167 5.32 -0.01 -7.54
CA VAL A 167 5.58 -1.17 -8.40
C VAL A 167 6.76 -0.99 -9.34
N VAL A 168 6.86 0.14 -10.07
CA VAL A 168 7.97 0.36 -11.02
C VAL A 168 9.30 0.42 -10.30
N GLY A 169 9.42 1.24 -9.26
CA GLY A 169 10.62 1.34 -8.42
C GLY A 169 11.03 0.00 -7.81
N SER A 170 10.08 -0.69 -7.15
CA SER A 170 10.37 -1.97 -6.52
C SER A 170 10.85 -3.01 -7.55
N VAL A 171 10.19 -3.13 -8.71
CA VAL A 171 10.66 -4.02 -9.79
C VAL A 171 12.07 -3.62 -10.26
N HIS A 172 12.34 -2.32 -10.41
CA HIS A 172 13.66 -1.81 -10.81
C HIS A 172 14.76 -2.23 -9.83
N GLU A 173 14.53 -2.06 -8.52
CA GLU A 173 15.47 -2.47 -7.47
C GLU A 173 15.81 -3.97 -7.54
N TYR A 174 14.83 -4.82 -7.85
CA TYR A 174 15.09 -6.25 -8.05
C TYR A 174 15.89 -6.52 -9.33
N THR A 175 15.66 -5.76 -10.40
CA THR A 175 16.44 -5.91 -11.64
C THR A 175 17.91 -5.52 -11.47
N GLN A 176 18.24 -4.53 -10.61
CA GLN A 176 19.62 -4.09 -10.35
C GLN A 176 20.54 -5.21 -9.86
N ASN A 177 19.98 -6.16 -9.12
CA ASN A 177 20.72 -7.29 -8.54
C ASN A 177 20.71 -8.53 -9.44
N SER A 178 20.24 -8.40 -10.68
CA SER A 178 20.05 -9.50 -11.63
C SER A 178 20.62 -9.15 -13.01
N LYS A 179 20.61 -10.12 -13.94
CA LYS A 179 20.90 -9.86 -15.36
C LYS A 179 19.64 -9.52 -16.17
N THR A 180 18.50 -9.43 -15.50
CA THR A 180 17.19 -9.23 -16.11
C THR A 180 17.07 -7.79 -16.58
N LYS A 181 16.76 -7.60 -17.86
CA LYS A 181 16.49 -6.27 -18.41
C LYS A 181 15.11 -5.80 -17.97
N MET A 182 14.92 -4.49 -17.90
CA MET A 182 13.64 -3.88 -17.54
C MET A 182 13.12 -2.99 -18.65
N ALA A 183 11.82 -3.08 -18.93
CA ALA A 183 11.09 -2.10 -19.69
C ALA A 183 9.84 -1.63 -18.93
N VAL A 184 9.50 -0.35 -19.09
CA VAL A 184 8.32 0.27 -18.49
C VAL A 184 7.40 0.76 -19.60
N ILE A 185 6.13 0.37 -19.54
CA ILE A 185 5.07 0.92 -20.38
C ILE A 185 4.21 1.82 -19.49
N ALA A 186 4.36 3.12 -19.66
CA ALA A 186 3.67 4.13 -18.86
C ALA A 186 2.59 4.84 -19.68
N GLY A 187 1.45 5.13 -19.05
CA GLY A 187 0.40 5.95 -19.68
C GLY A 187 0.93 7.33 -20.07
N ASP A 188 1.65 7.97 -19.15
CA ASP A 188 2.45 9.16 -19.42
C ASP A 188 3.72 9.16 -18.53
N VAL A 189 4.68 10.03 -18.84
CA VAL A 189 5.97 10.13 -18.15
C VAL A 189 6.24 11.58 -17.77
N ASP A 190 6.31 11.85 -16.47
CA ASP A 190 6.58 13.17 -15.86
C ASP A 190 7.77 13.07 -14.89
N ILE A 191 8.88 12.55 -15.41
CA ILE A 191 10.16 12.45 -14.69
C ILE A 191 11.32 12.48 -15.69
N ASP A 192 12.45 13.02 -15.28
CA ASP A 192 13.70 12.91 -16.03
C ASP A 192 14.31 11.51 -15.86
N MET A 193 14.33 10.74 -16.95
CA MET A 193 14.89 9.39 -16.98
C MET A 193 16.43 9.36 -17.04
N SER A 194 17.12 10.50 -16.96
CA SER A 194 18.59 10.57 -16.95
C SER A 194 19.24 9.76 -15.82
N SER A 195 18.53 9.54 -14.71
CA SER A 195 19.00 8.71 -13.58
C SER A 195 18.67 7.22 -13.73
N TYR A 196 17.89 6.84 -14.76
CA TYR A 196 17.35 5.49 -14.98
C TYR A 196 17.65 4.98 -16.40
N THR A 197 18.89 5.20 -16.86
CA THR A 197 19.32 4.90 -18.24
C THR A 197 19.30 3.41 -18.61
N ASP A 198 19.18 2.55 -17.62
CA ASP A 198 19.09 1.10 -17.72
C ASP A 198 17.66 0.59 -17.94
N ILE A 199 16.66 1.47 -17.89
CA ILE A 199 15.25 1.17 -18.12
C ILE A 199 14.84 1.61 -19.53
N ASP A 200 14.28 0.69 -20.32
CA ASP A 200 13.63 1.03 -21.58
C ASP A 200 12.21 1.57 -21.31
N VAL A 201 11.91 2.83 -21.63
CA VAL A 201 10.59 3.44 -21.34
C VAL A 201 9.77 3.66 -22.62
N MET A 202 8.49 3.28 -22.56
CA MET A 202 7.48 3.57 -23.57
C MET A 202 6.39 4.46 -22.97
N ASN A 203 6.21 5.65 -23.55
CA ASN A 203 5.14 6.58 -23.17
C ASN A 203 3.97 6.43 -24.17
N LEU A 204 2.83 5.90 -23.69
CA LEU A 204 1.65 5.66 -24.51
C LEU A 204 1.05 6.95 -25.05
N THR A 205 0.94 7.99 -24.22
CA THR A 205 0.40 9.30 -24.62
C THR A 205 1.24 9.96 -25.71
N ALA A 206 2.57 9.90 -25.60
CA ALA A 206 3.48 10.41 -26.63
C ALA A 206 3.40 9.59 -27.93
N GLN A 207 3.18 8.27 -27.84
CA GLN A 207 3.18 7.36 -28.99
C GLN A 207 1.84 7.33 -29.74
N PHE A 208 0.72 7.36 -29.03
CA PHE A 208 -0.63 7.13 -29.57
C PHE A 208 -1.56 8.35 -29.41
N GLY A 209 -1.15 9.35 -28.66
CA GLY A 209 -1.98 10.49 -28.26
C GLY A 209 -2.79 10.21 -26.99
N ALA A 210 -3.10 11.28 -26.25
CA ALA A 210 -3.83 11.19 -24.97
C ALA A 210 -5.23 10.57 -25.11
N GLU A 211 -5.96 10.95 -26.16
CA GLU A 211 -7.33 10.46 -26.39
C GLU A 211 -7.36 8.94 -26.61
N LEU A 212 -6.50 8.44 -27.51
CA LEU A 212 -6.46 7.01 -27.81
C LEU A 212 -5.94 6.20 -26.63
N SER A 213 -4.93 6.72 -25.92
CA SER A 213 -4.36 6.06 -24.74
C SER A 213 -5.37 5.92 -23.60
N MET A 214 -6.31 6.87 -23.45
CA MET A 214 -7.38 6.80 -22.45
C MET A 214 -8.58 5.94 -22.87
N GLN A 215 -8.93 5.93 -24.17
CA GLN A 215 -10.09 5.20 -24.67
C GLN A 215 -9.78 3.74 -25.02
N GLN A 216 -8.55 3.43 -25.42
CA GLN A 216 -8.12 2.11 -25.91
C GLN A 216 -6.84 1.62 -25.20
N VAL A 217 -6.77 1.79 -23.87
CA VAL A 217 -5.59 1.47 -23.03
C VAL A 217 -4.97 0.11 -23.38
N LEU A 218 -5.77 -0.97 -23.36
CA LEU A 218 -5.27 -2.34 -23.59
C LEU A 218 -4.59 -2.47 -24.96
N ARG A 219 -5.21 -1.93 -26.01
CA ARG A 219 -4.64 -1.96 -27.36
C ARG A 219 -3.33 -1.19 -27.42
N CYS A 220 -3.28 0.00 -26.82
CA CYS A 220 -2.06 0.81 -26.77
C CYS A 220 -0.92 0.08 -26.04
N VAL A 221 -1.21 -0.57 -24.92
CA VAL A 221 -0.24 -1.40 -24.18
C VAL A 221 0.25 -2.57 -25.04
N GLU A 222 -0.65 -3.32 -25.68
CA GLU A 222 -0.29 -4.46 -26.53
C GLU A 222 0.56 -4.04 -27.74
N ASP A 223 0.18 -2.96 -28.41
CA ASP A 223 0.89 -2.46 -29.60
C ASP A 223 2.26 -1.89 -29.22
N ALA A 224 2.38 -1.15 -28.11
CA ALA A 224 3.68 -0.70 -27.58
C ALA A 224 4.59 -1.88 -27.24
N THR A 225 4.06 -2.86 -26.49
CA THR A 225 4.80 -4.07 -26.11
C THR A 225 5.30 -4.82 -27.34
N ARG A 226 4.43 -5.04 -28.34
CA ARG A 226 4.78 -5.76 -29.57
C ARG A 226 5.88 -5.03 -30.34
N LEU A 227 5.78 -3.72 -30.48
CA LEU A 227 6.78 -2.90 -31.17
C LEU A 227 8.13 -2.90 -30.46
N TYR A 228 8.14 -2.96 -29.13
CA TYR A 228 9.37 -3.07 -28.36
C TYR A 228 10.04 -4.44 -28.52
N LEU A 229 9.26 -5.51 -28.36
CA LEU A 229 9.78 -6.88 -28.48
C LEU A 229 10.33 -7.18 -29.87
N GLN A 230 9.77 -6.58 -30.93
CA GLN A 230 10.28 -6.72 -32.30
C GLN A 230 11.65 -6.06 -32.54
N LYS A 231 12.09 -5.14 -31.67
CA LYS A 231 13.37 -4.43 -31.78
C LYS A 231 14.53 -5.09 -31.03
N LYS A 232 14.27 -6.14 -30.25
CA LYS A 232 15.26 -6.89 -29.45
C LYS A 232 15.63 -8.20 -30.13
#